data_AF-A0AA41TBR9-F1
#
_entry.id   AF-A0AA41TBR9-F1
#
_cell.length_a   1.000
_cell.length_b   1.000
_cell.length_c   1.000
_cell.angle_alpha   90.00
_cell.angle_beta   90.00
_cell.angle_gamma   90.00
#
_symmetry.space_group_name_H-M   'P 1'
#
loop_
_entity.id
_entity.type
_entity.pdbx_description
1 polymer ?
#
loop_
_entity_poly.entity_id
_entity_poly.type
_entity_poly.pdbx_seq_one_letter_code
_entity_poly.pdbx_strand_id
1 'polypeptide(L)' 'MGHTVTVWNWTAEKEGTHLGRTPEEVVSTYDITFACVSNPMAAKDLVLGPSGVLQGICPGKWFLDM' A
#
# COMPACT_ATOMS: atom_id res chain seq x y z
N MET A 1 6.50 -3.28 -19.57
CA MET A 1 5.43 -4.23 -19.93
C MET A 1 5.76 -5.55 -19.27
N GLY A 2 5.00 -6.01 -18.28
CA GLY A 2 5.24 -7.33 -17.63
C GLY A 2 5.41 -7.36 -16.11
N HIS A 3 4.96 -6.36 -15.36
CA HIS A 3 4.94 -6.42 -13.89
C HIS A 3 3.52 -6.66 -13.39
N THR A 4 3.37 -7.62 -12.48
CA THR A 4 2.12 -7.79 -11.71
C THR A 4 2.06 -6.68 -10.67
N VAL A 5 1.15 -5.74 -10.88
CA VAL A 5 0.87 -4.64 -9.94
C VAL A 5 -0.41 -4.99 -9.18
N THR A 6 -0.49 -4.61 -7.91
CA THR A 6 -1.71 -4.62 -7.10
C THR A 6 -1.94 -3.22 -6.60
N VAL A 7 -3.16 -2.72 -6.76
CA VAL A 7 -3.52 -1.35 -6.40
C VAL A 7 -4.47 -1.40 -5.22
N TRP A 8 -4.17 -0.57 -4.21
CA TRP A 8 -5.07 -0.29 -3.11
C TRP A 8 -5.52 1.17 -3.18
N ASN A 9 -6.81 1.42 -2.96
CA ASN A 9 -7.39 2.76 -2.91
C ASN A 9 -8.52 2.79 -1.87
N TRP A 10 -8.70 3.94 -1.21
CA TRP A 10 -9.70 4.14 -0.16
C TRP A 10 -11.14 4.08 -0.69
N THR A 11 -11.37 4.60 -1.90
CA THR A 11 -12.60 4.40 -2.66
C THR A 11 -12.41 3.18 -3.57
N ALA A 12 -13.22 2.15 -3.37
CA ALA A 12 -13.16 0.85 -4.02
C ALA A 12 -13.58 0.87 -5.51
N GLU A 13 -13.13 1.86 -6.27
CA GLU A 13 -13.31 1.93 -7.72
C GLU A 13 -11.96 2.05 -8.40
N LYS A 14 -11.37 0.91 -8.78
CA LYS A 14 -10.49 0.82 -9.95
C LYS A 14 -10.60 -0.56 -10.59
N GLU A 15 -10.81 -0.57 -11.89
CA GLU A 15 -10.93 -1.78 -12.70
C GLU A 15 -9.58 -2.51 -12.85
N GLY A 16 -9.64 -3.85 -12.85
CA GLY A 16 -8.62 -4.70 -13.48
C GLY A 16 -7.42 -5.14 -12.63
N THR A 17 -7.40 -4.92 -11.32
CA THR A 17 -6.26 -5.31 -10.48
C THR A 17 -6.69 -5.93 -9.15
N HIS A 18 -5.97 -6.92 -8.63
CA HIS A 18 -6.23 -7.50 -7.32
C HIS A 18 -6.29 -6.38 -6.27
N LEU A 19 -7.42 -6.26 -5.58
CA LEU A 19 -7.61 -5.30 -4.50
C LEU A 19 -7.03 -5.90 -3.22
N GLY A 20 -5.95 -5.30 -2.70
CA GLY A 20 -5.58 -5.50 -1.30
C GLY A 20 -6.71 -4.96 -0.41
N ARG A 21 -6.90 -5.51 0.80
CA ARG A 21 -7.96 -5.01 1.69
C ARG A 21 -7.45 -3.88 2.58
N THR A 22 -6.18 -3.96 3.00
CA THR A 22 -5.52 -2.96 3.86
C THR A 22 -4.08 -2.67 3.42
N PRO A 23 -3.51 -1.51 3.81
CA PRO A 23 -2.09 -1.21 3.60
C PRO A 23 -1.14 -2.25 4.20
N GLU A 24 -1.47 -2.77 5.40
CA GLU A 24 -0.77 -3.87 6.06
C GLU A 24 -0.69 -5.12 5.18
N GLU A 25 -1.82 -5.56 4.61
CA GLU A 25 -1.85 -6.74 3.74
C GLU A 25 -1.06 -6.52 2.46
N VAL A 26 -1.14 -5.33 1.86
CA VAL A 26 -0.40 -4.99 0.65
C VAL A 26 1.10 -5.07 0.91
N VAL A 27 1.61 -4.36 1.92
CA VAL A 27 3.04 -4.40 2.19
C VAL A 27 3.49 -5.81 2.59
N SER A 28 2.67 -6.57 3.32
CA SER A 28 2.99 -7.96 3.70
C SER A 28 3.07 -8.91 2.49
N THR A 29 2.34 -8.64 1.42
CA THR A 29 2.25 -9.52 0.25
C THR A 29 3.33 -9.22 -0.79
N TYR A 30 3.71 -7.96 -0.96
CA TYR A 30 4.62 -7.53 -2.04
C TYR A 30 6.01 -7.17 -1.52
N ASP A 31 7.04 -7.37 -2.34
CA ASP A 31 8.42 -7.00 -1.99
C ASP A 31 8.63 -5.49 -2.01
N ILE A 32 7.94 -4.80 -2.93
CA ILE A 32 8.01 -3.35 -3.13
C ILE A 32 6.59 -2.80 -3.18
N THR A 33 6.30 -1.83 -2.31
CA THR A 33 5.02 -1.12 -2.25
C THR A 33 5.25 0.37 -2.46
N PHE A 34 4.50 0.95 -3.39
CA PHE A 34 4.51 2.39 -3.65
C PHE A 34 3.24 3.02 -3.10
N ALA A 35 3.39 4.10 -2.34
CA ALA A 35 2.31 4.98 -1.92
C ALA A 35 2.34 6.27 -2.74
N CYS A 36 1.15 6.75 -3.10
CA CYS A 36 0.96 8.04 -3.73
C CYS A 36 -0.34 8.61 -3.16
N VAL A 37 -0.22 9.47 -2.16
CA VAL A 37 -1.34 10.01 -1.39
C VAL A 37 -1.38 11.52 -1.47
N SER A 38 -2.56 12.09 -1.27
CA SER A 38 -2.84 13.48 -1.60
C SER A 38 -2.18 14.51 -0.68
N ASN A 39 -1.85 14.15 0.56
CA ASN A 39 -1.35 15.08 1.56
C ASN A 39 -0.61 14.38 2.72
N PRO A 40 0.16 15.12 3.54
CA PRO A 40 0.95 14.53 4.63
C PRO A 40 0.12 13.84 5.74
N MET A 41 -1.12 14.28 5.98
CA MET A 41 -1.98 13.63 6.96
C MET A 41 -2.40 12.24 6.47
N ALA A 42 -2.75 12.13 5.18
CA ALA A 42 -3.06 10.85 4.56
C ALA A 42 -1.85 9.91 4.55
N ALA A 43 -0.63 10.42 4.31
CA ALA A 43 0.60 9.63 4.40
C ALA A 43 0.82 9.11 5.83
N LYS A 44 0.64 9.98 6.83
CA LYS A 44 0.78 9.60 8.23
C LYS A 44 -0.22 8.52 8.64
N ASP A 45 -1.48 8.67 8.26
CA ASP A 45 -2.54 7.71 8.56
C ASP A 45 -2.31 6.37 7.84
N LEU A 46 -1.91 6.41 6.56
CA LEU A 46 -1.56 5.23 5.78
C LEU A 46 -0.45 4.39 6.45
N VAL A 47 0.54 5.06 7.04
CA VAL A 47 1.72 4.40 7.61
C VAL A 47 1.51 3.99 9.07
N LEU A 48 0.95 4.89 9.89
CA LEU A 48 0.86 4.74 11.35
C LEU A 48 -0.53 4.32 11.84
N GLY A 49 -1.55 4.41 11.01
CA GLY A 49 -2.93 4.09 11.36
C GLY A 49 -3.16 2.59 11.57
N PRO A 50 -4.38 2.19 12.00
CA PRO A 50 -4.76 0.79 12.14
C PRO A 50 -4.64 0.04 10.81
N SER A 51 -4.01 -1.14 10.83
CA SER A 51 -3.68 -1.90 9.62
C SER A 51 -2.93 -1.08 8.55
N GLY A 52 -2.13 -0.14 9.02
CA GLY A 52 -1.21 0.65 8.22
C GLY A 52 0.05 -0.11 7.82
N VAL A 53 0.92 0.57 7.09
CA VAL A 53 2.16 -0.03 6.55
C VAL A 53 3.06 -0.59 7.65
N LEU A 54 3.16 0.09 8.81
CA LEU A 54 4.04 -0.37 9.88
C LEU A 54 3.65 -1.72 10.47
N GLN A 55 2.39 -2.14 10.35
CA GLN A 55 1.93 -3.43 10.89
C GLN A 55 2.35 -4.61 10.00
N GLY A 56 2.55 -4.38 8.69
CA GLY A 56 2.89 -5.43 7.73
C GLY A 56 4.34 -5.42 7.23
N ILE A 57 5.10 -4.36 7.50
CA ILE A 57 6.47 -4.26 7.01
C ILE A 57 7.42 -5.18 7.79
N CYS A 58 8.30 -5.89 7.07
CA CYS A 58 9.27 -6.80 7.65
C CYS A 58 10.58 -6.78 6.85
N PRO A 59 11.68 -7.36 7.38
CA PRO A 59 12.97 -7.38 6.67
C PRO A 59 12.84 -7.92 5.25
N GLY A 60 13.45 -7.22 4.28
CA GLY A 60 13.39 -7.56 2.85
C GLY A 60 12.31 -6.81 2.07
N LYS A 61 11.37 -6.15 2.73
CA LYS A 61 10.32 -5.34 2.11
C LYS A 61 10.70 -3.88 1.98
N TRP A 62 10.22 -3.25 0.91
CA TRP A 62 10.46 -1.86 0.58
C TRP A 62 9.15 -1.10 0.46
N PHE A 63 9.08 0.04 1.15
CA PHE A 63 7.96 0.97 1.05
C PHE A 63 8.50 2.33 0.58
N LEU A 64 7.90 2.88 -0.47
CA LEU A 64 8.27 4.16 -1.05
C LEU A 64 7.06 5.10 -1.03
N ASP A 65 7.21 6.26 -0.39
CA ASP A 65 6.25 7.36 -0.43
C ASP A 65 6.69 8.36 -1.51
N MET A 66 5.76 8.76 -2.40
CA MET A 66 6.03 9.57 -3.61
C MET A 66 5.33 10.92 -3.59
#